data_AF-A0A821K3D6-F1
#
_entry.id   AF-A0A821K3D6-F1
#
_cell.length_a   1.000
_cell.length_b   1.000
_cell.length_c   1.000
_cell.angle_alpha   90.00
_cell.angle_beta   90.00
_cell.angle_gamma   90.00
#
_symmetry.space_group_name_H-M   'P 1'
#
loop_
_entity.id
_entity.type
_entity.pdbx_description
1 polymer ?
#
loop_
_entity_poly.entity_id
_entity_poly.type
_entity_poly.pdbx_seq_one_letter_code
_entity_poly.pdbx_strand_id
1 'polypeptide(L)'
;KTYVFSISDTKKLRFIDTPGFGDTRGIDQDNLNMEEIFSFLDNIDYINGICLLFKPEVVQLNRCLRSCFMQLIDYFGNTIGENFIFCFTNARSTFFTPGNALPLLKAFFKSFPDTKVVLEKKNTFCFDSEAFRYLVAIKDNIEFNTIERSEFEQSWKASVAESDRFLKCLCDQSAYKRNDKWQSINDAQFQIHSMIRPILEAMRNILRNIISYDRNLSINISPKHVTSLSMLCYRCGRNPEKINEFWIIKDHLHSS
;
A
#
# COMPACT_ATOMS: atom_id res chain seq x y z
N LYS A 1 6.86 -1.01 -7.60
CA LYS A 1 6.96 -1.43 -9.04
C LYS A 1 5.68 -2.16 -9.45
N THR A 2 5.36 -2.26 -10.73
CA THR A 2 4.23 -3.08 -11.20
C THR A 2 4.65 -4.14 -12.19
N TYR A 3 4.04 -5.32 -12.09
CA TYR A 3 4.28 -6.46 -12.97
C TYR A 3 2.93 -6.93 -13.52
N VAL A 4 2.82 -7.08 -14.84
CA VAL A 4 1.58 -7.47 -15.51
C VAL A 4 1.77 -8.80 -16.21
N PHE A 5 0.88 -9.74 -15.92
CA PHE A 5 0.87 -11.09 -16.47
C PHE A 5 -0.46 -11.35 -17.18
N SER A 6 -0.43 -11.99 -18.34
CA SER A 6 -1.66 -12.44 -19.02
C SER A 6 -2.06 -13.79 -18.44
N ILE A 7 -3.23 -13.87 -17.81
CA ILE A 7 -3.82 -15.14 -17.36
C ILE A 7 -4.54 -15.83 -18.52
N SER A 8 -5.22 -15.04 -19.35
CA SER A 8 -5.87 -15.47 -20.59
C SER A 8 -5.86 -14.31 -21.59
N ASP A 9 -6.40 -14.56 -22.79
CA ASP A 9 -6.56 -13.52 -23.83
C ASP A 9 -7.37 -12.30 -23.35
N THR A 10 -8.23 -12.51 -22.35
CA THR A 10 -9.16 -11.51 -21.83
C THR A 10 -8.87 -11.06 -20.40
N LYS A 11 -7.95 -11.73 -19.69
CA LYS A 11 -7.65 -11.44 -18.27
C LYS A 11 -6.17 -11.16 -18.06
N LYS A 12 -5.90 -10.04 -17.39
CA LYS A 12 -4.56 -9.64 -16.95
C LYS A 12 -4.52 -9.55 -15.44
N LEU A 13 -3.42 -10.03 -14.86
CA LEU A 13 -3.08 -9.87 -13.46
C LEU A 13 -2.01 -8.81 -13.31
N ARG A 14 -2.23 -7.83 -12.43
CA ARG A 14 -1.24 -6.81 -12.10
C ARG A 14 -0.84 -6.98 -10.65
N PHE A 15 0.43 -7.28 -10.41
CA PHE A 15 1.02 -7.18 -9.07
C PHE A 15 1.59 -5.78 -8.86
N ILE A 16 1.36 -5.24 -7.68
CA ILE A 16 1.94 -3.99 -7.21
C ILE A 16 2.92 -4.39 -6.12
N ASP A 17 4.20 -4.30 -6.46
CA ASP A 17 5.30 -4.59 -5.57
C ASP A 17 5.61 -3.33 -4.76
N THR A 18 5.38 -3.41 -3.45
CA THR A 18 5.52 -2.31 -2.51
C THR A 18 6.89 -2.36 -1.84
N PRO A 19 7.46 -1.22 -1.41
CA PRO A 19 8.60 -1.23 -0.51
C PRO A 19 8.33 -2.11 0.72
N GLY A 20 9.36 -2.79 1.22
CA GLY A 20 9.23 -3.63 2.41
C GLY A 20 9.00 -2.82 3.68
N PHE A 21 8.27 -3.40 4.64
CA PHE A 21 8.04 -2.83 5.97
C PHE A 21 9.01 -3.41 7.00
N GLY A 22 9.43 -2.59 7.95
CA GLY A 22 10.26 -3.03 9.07
C GLY A 22 11.73 -3.20 8.73
N ASP A 23 12.25 -2.36 7.82
CA ASP A 23 13.70 -2.21 7.68
C ASP A 23 14.27 -1.60 8.96
N THR A 24 15.53 -1.90 9.26
CA THR A 24 16.37 -1.35 10.34
C THR A 24 16.45 0.19 10.41
N ARG A 25 15.83 0.88 9.44
CA ARG A 25 15.75 2.33 9.29
C ARG A 25 14.65 2.99 10.14
N GLY A 26 13.81 2.21 10.81
CA GLY A 26 12.87 2.71 11.83
C GLY A 26 11.50 3.14 11.30
N ILE A 27 10.67 3.65 12.21
CA ILE A 27 9.24 3.97 11.99
C ILE A 27 9.04 5.07 10.94
N ASP A 28 9.94 6.06 10.87
CA ASP A 28 9.81 7.17 9.93
C ASP A 28 9.93 6.69 8.47
N GLN A 29 10.81 5.73 8.21
CA GLN A 29 10.93 5.13 6.88
C GLN A 29 9.70 4.29 6.52
N ASP A 30 9.11 3.58 7.49
CA ASP A 30 7.88 2.82 7.26
C ASP A 30 6.71 3.76 6.88
N ASN A 31 6.62 4.94 7.49
CA ASN A 31 5.62 5.95 7.14
C ASN A 31 5.82 6.49 5.72
N LEU A 32 7.07 6.82 5.33
CA LEU A 32 7.38 7.25 3.96
C LEU A 32 7.03 6.16 2.94
N ASN A 33 7.33 4.90 3.25
CA ASN A 33 6.97 3.77 2.39
C ASN A 33 5.44 3.67 2.24
N MET A 34 4.67 3.90 3.30
CA MET A 34 3.21 3.90 3.25
C MET A 34 2.66 5.06 2.42
N GLU A 35 3.21 6.27 2.56
CA GLU A 35 2.84 7.41 1.72
C GLU A 35 3.08 7.14 0.24
N GLU A 36 4.21 6.55 -0.13
CA GLU A 36 4.49 6.14 -1.51
C GLU A 36 3.47 5.11 -2.02
N ILE A 37 3.10 4.15 -1.18
CA ILE A 37 2.08 3.13 -1.53
C ILE A 37 0.72 3.80 -1.75
N PHE A 38 0.28 4.69 -0.86
CA PHE A 38 -1.01 5.38 -0.99
C PHE A 38 -1.04 6.30 -2.21
N SER A 39 0.02 7.07 -2.44
CA SER A 39 0.13 7.91 -3.64
C SER A 39 0.05 7.09 -4.94
N PHE A 40 0.62 5.87 -4.93
CA PHE A 40 0.47 4.96 -6.06
C PHE A 40 -0.97 4.46 -6.22
N LEU A 41 -1.63 4.14 -5.11
CA LEU A 41 -3.01 3.64 -5.07
C LEU A 41 -4.05 4.71 -5.45
N ASP A 42 -3.76 6.00 -5.31
CA ASP A 42 -4.63 7.11 -5.74
C ASP A 42 -5.03 7.02 -7.22
N ASN A 43 -4.18 6.41 -8.05
CA ASN A 43 -4.42 6.20 -9.48
C ASN A 43 -5.07 4.84 -9.80
N ILE A 44 -5.60 4.16 -8.79
CA ILE A 44 -6.19 2.83 -8.91
C ILE A 44 -7.66 2.87 -8.47
N ASP A 45 -8.54 2.46 -9.38
CA ASP A 45 -9.98 2.46 -9.16
C ASP A 45 -10.46 1.29 -8.29
N TYR A 46 -9.73 0.17 -8.31
CA TYR A 46 -10.07 -1.02 -7.54
C TYR A 46 -8.87 -1.94 -7.31
N ILE A 47 -8.97 -2.75 -6.26
CA ILE A 47 -8.04 -3.85 -6.00
C ILE A 47 -8.80 -5.15 -5.76
N ASN A 48 -8.25 -6.28 -6.21
CA ASN A 48 -8.86 -7.59 -5.93
C ASN A 48 -8.37 -8.17 -4.60
N GLY A 49 -7.12 -7.92 -4.23
CA GLY A 49 -6.60 -8.42 -2.96
C GLY A 49 -5.33 -7.71 -2.50
N ILE A 50 -5.10 -7.75 -1.19
CA ILE A 50 -3.87 -7.28 -0.53
C ILE A 50 -3.13 -8.51 -0.02
N CYS A 51 -1.95 -8.78 -0.57
CA CYS A 51 -1.15 -9.92 -0.17
C CYS A 51 -0.21 -9.53 0.98
N LEU A 52 -0.39 -10.14 2.15
CA LEU A 52 0.53 -10.04 3.27
C LEU A 52 1.47 -11.24 3.26
N LEU A 53 2.77 -10.98 3.16
CA LEU A 53 3.79 -12.01 3.06
C LEU A 53 4.43 -12.30 4.42
N PHE A 54 4.55 -13.58 4.76
CA PHE A 54 5.14 -14.08 6.01
C PHE A 54 6.10 -15.23 5.75
N LYS A 55 6.87 -15.59 6.79
CA LYS A 55 7.56 -16.88 6.88
C LYS A 55 6.81 -17.79 7.88
N PRO A 56 6.69 -19.09 7.62
CA PRO A 56 6.03 -20.03 8.54
C PRO A 56 6.67 -20.08 9.94
N GLU A 57 7.98 -19.87 10.02
CA GLU A 57 8.78 -19.97 11.25
C GLU A 57 8.77 -18.69 12.09
N VAL A 58 7.89 -17.72 11.81
CA VAL A 58 7.78 -16.51 12.62
C VAL A 58 7.40 -16.88 14.06
N VAL A 59 8.32 -16.61 15.00
CA VAL A 59 8.14 -16.84 16.44
C VAL A 59 7.49 -15.63 17.13
N GLN A 60 7.65 -14.43 16.57
CA GLN A 60 7.07 -13.20 17.11
C GLN A 60 6.68 -12.24 15.98
N LEU A 61 5.51 -11.63 16.11
CA LEU A 61 5.05 -10.61 15.17
C LEU A 61 5.82 -9.30 15.40
N ASN A 62 6.34 -8.72 14.33
CA ASN A 62 7.01 -7.43 14.37
C ASN A 62 6.01 -6.32 14.73
N ARG A 63 6.41 -5.36 15.56
CA ARG A 63 5.62 -4.13 15.85
C ARG A 63 5.24 -3.38 14.57
N CYS A 64 6.08 -3.42 13.54
CA CYS A 64 5.79 -2.82 12.23
C CYS A 64 4.55 -3.41 11.57
N LEU A 65 4.25 -4.71 11.78
CA LEU A 65 3.04 -5.34 11.22
C LEU A 65 1.77 -4.65 11.72
N ARG A 66 1.71 -4.31 13.02
CA ARG A 66 0.56 -3.62 13.60
C ARG A 66 0.36 -2.25 12.98
N SER A 67 1.42 -1.44 12.90
CA SER A 67 1.32 -0.10 12.32
C SER A 67 0.90 -0.16 10.86
N CYS A 68 1.58 -0.98 10.04
CA CYS A 68 1.25 -1.17 8.63
C CYS A 68 -0.20 -1.63 8.44
N PHE A 69 -0.63 -2.64 9.21
CA PHE A 69 -2.00 -3.13 9.15
C PHE A 69 -3.02 -2.04 9.47
N MET A 70 -2.82 -1.30 10.56
CA MET A 70 -3.74 -0.22 10.94
C MET A 70 -3.77 0.89 9.89
N GLN A 71 -2.63 1.29 9.34
CA GLN A 71 -2.58 2.28 8.26
C GLN A 71 -3.32 1.80 7.00
N LEU A 72 -3.25 0.52 6.64
CA LEU A 72 -4.03 -0.04 5.54
C LEU A 72 -5.54 -0.01 5.82
N ILE A 73 -5.96 -0.43 7.02
CA ILE A 73 -7.36 -0.35 7.45
C ILE A 73 -7.83 1.10 7.47
N ASP A 74 -7.01 1.99 7.97
CA ASP A 74 -7.26 3.42 8.04
C ASP A 74 -7.39 4.02 6.64
N TYR A 75 -6.61 3.59 5.65
CA TYR A 75 -6.70 4.13 4.29
C TYR A 75 -7.86 3.55 3.49
N PHE A 76 -8.06 2.23 3.53
CA PHE A 76 -9.12 1.58 2.74
C PHE A 76 -10.49 1.59 3.43
N GLY A 77 -10.51 1.58 4.76
CA GLY A 77 -11.70 1.38 5.60
C GLY A 77 -11.87 -0.09 6.03
N ASN A 78 -12.64 -0.30 7.09
CA ASN A 78 -12.80 -1.60 7.78
C ASN A 78 -13.32 -2.75 6.90
N THR A 79 -13.97 -2.46 5.77
CA THR A 79 -14.54 -3.49 4.90
C THR A 79 -13.52 -4.16 3.99
N ILE A 80 -12.31 -3.58 3.86
CA ILE A 80 -11.22 -4.17 3.07
C ILE A 80 -10.74 -5.52 3.62
N GLY A 81 -11.09 -5.84 4.86
CA GLY A 81 -10.71 -7.08 5.55
C GLY A 81 -10.88 -8.35 4.74
N GLU A 82 -11.97 -8.41 3.98
CA GLU A 82 -12.36 -9.56 3.17
C GLU A 82 -11.42 -9.76 1.97
N ASN A 83 -10.63 -8.75 1.58
CA ASN A 83 -9.67 -8.76 0.48
C ASN A 83 -8.23 -9.06 0.90
N PHE A 84 -7.97 -9.30 2.19
CA PHE A 84 -6.65 -9.75 2.63
C PHE A 84 -6.37 -11.21 2.26
N ILE A 85 -5.18 -11.43 1.72
CA ILE A 85 -4.63 -12.73 1.34
C ILE A 85 -3.32 -12.93 2.09
N PHE A 86 -3.15 -14.12 2.67
CA PHE A 86 -1.99 -14.46 3.50
C PHE A 86 -1.07 -15.40 2.72
N CYS A 87 0.13 -14.94 2.43
CA CYS A 87 1.12 -15.68 1.65
C CYS A 87 2.29 -16.07 2.55
N PHE A 88 2.60 -17.36 2.66
CA PHE A 88 3.74 -17.87 3.39
C PHE A 88 4.81 -18.29 2.40
N THR A 89 6.00 -17.72 2.53
CA THR A 89 7.17 -18.04 1.69
C THR A 89 8.10 -18.98 2.43
N ASN A 90 8.92 -19.73 1.68
CA ASN A 90 9.83 -20.75 2.23
C ASN A 90 9.08 -21.84 3.01
N ALA A 91 7.89 -22.22 2.55
CA ALA A 91 7.01 -23.13 3.28
C ALA A 91 7.41 -24.61 3.19
N ARG A 92 8.53 -24.94 2.52
CA ARG A 92 8.99 -26.33 2.38
C ARG A 92 9.30 -26.98 3.74
N SER A 93 9.96 -26.26 4.64
CA SER A 93 10.29 -26.71 6.02
C SER A 93 9.06 -27.03 6.86
N THR A 94 7.89 -26.47 6.51
CA THR A 94 6.62 -26.69 7.18
C THR A 94 5.63 -27.50 6.33
N PHE A 95 6.13 -28.26 5.35
CA PHE A 95 5.32 -29.10 4.46
C PHE A 95 4.16 -28.32 3.79
N PHE A 96 4.45 -27.11 3.32
CA PHE A 96 3.48 -26.21 2.69
C PHE A 96 2.32 -25.83 3.60
N THR A 97 2.63 -25.63 4.89
CA THR A 97 1.68 -25.11 5.88
C THR A 97 2.18 -23.80 6.48
N PRO A 98 1.30 -22.94 7.02
CA PRO A 98 1.70 -21.69 7.66
C PRO A 98 2.52 -21.85 8.96
N GLY A 99 2.71 -23.08 9.45
CA GLY A 99 3.55 -23.38 10.61
C GLY A 99 3.15 -22.62 11.89
N ASN A 100 4.17 -22.20 12.64
CA ASN A 100 4.02 -21.51 13.93
C ASN A 100 3.45 -20.10 13.80
N ALA A 101 3.55 -19.48 12.62
CA ALA A 101 2.98 -18.17 12.36
C ALA A 101 1.44 -18.17 12.39
N LEU A 102 0.79 -19.31 12.10
CA LEU A 102 -0.67 -19.41 12.01
C LEU A 102 -1.42 -18.98 13.29
N PRO A 103 -1.14 -19.58 14.48
CA PRO A 103 -1.83 -19.19 15.71
C PRO A 103 -1.54 -17.73 16.09
N LEU A 104 -0.32 -17.24 15.85
CA LEU A 104 0.07 -15.87 16.15
C LEU A 104 -0.72 -14.87 15.31
N LEU A 105 -0.80 -15.10 14.00
CA LEU A 105 -1.54 -14.24 13.08
C LEU A 105 -3.04 -14.28 13.35
N LYS A 106 -3.60 -15.47 13.65
CA LYS A 106 -5.01 -15.58 14.06
C LYS A 106 -5.31 -14.77 15.31
N ALA A 107 -4.45 -14.84 16.34
CA ALA A 107 -4.60 -14.05 17.56
C ALA A 107 -4.48 -12.55 17.27
N PHE A 108 -3.54 -12.16 16.41
CA PHE A 108 -3.34 -10.77 16.00
C PHE A 108 -4.56 -10.19 15.30
N PHE A 109 -5.07 -10.82 14.23
CA PHE A 109 -6.23 -10.28 13.50
C PHE A 109 -7.52 -10.32 14.34
N LYS A 110 -7.67 -11.31 15.24
CA LYS A 110 -8.78 -11.35 16.19
C LYS A 110 -8.79 -10.16 17.16
N SER A 111 -7.64 -9.50 17.38
CA SER A 111 -7.57 -8.28 18.21
C SER A 111 -8.15 -7.03 17.53
N PHE A 112 -8.56 -7.12 16.26
CA PHE A 112 -9.18 -6.05 15.48
C PHE A 112 -10.56 -6.45 14.94
N PRO A 113 -11.57 -6.65 15.82
CA PRO A 113 -12.84 -7.28 15.45
C PRO A 113 -13.63 -6.51 14.39
N ASP A 114 -13.45 -5.20 14.29
CA ASP A 114 -14.17 -4.34 13.34
C ASP A 114 -13.64 -4.48 11.89
N THR A 115 -12.47 -5.07 11.69
CA THR A 115 -11.77 -5.09 10.40
C THR A 115 -12.21 -6.20 9.46
N LYS A 116 -13.13 -7.08 9.86
CA LYS A 116 -13.58 -8.27 9.09
C LYS A 116 -12.46 -9.20 8.57
N VAL A 117 -11.23 -9.03 9.02
CA VAL A 117 -10.11 -9.86 8.59
C VAL A 117 -10.24 -11.23 9.24
N VAL A 118 -10.31 -12.26 8.39
CA VAL A 118 -10.32 -13.66 8.84
C VAL A 118 -9.27 -14.44 8.07
N LEU A 119 -8.38 -15.11 8.80
CA LEU A 119 -7.37 -15.98 8.23
C LEU A 119 -7.90 -17.41 8.16
N GLU A 120 -8.22 -17.85 6.94
CA GLU A 120 -8.81 -19.14 6.62
C GLU A 120 -8.00 -19.87 5.54
N LYS A 121 -8.28 -21.16 5.32
CA LYS A 121 -7.61 -21.93 4.28
C LYS A 121 -7.83 -21.35 2.87
N LYS A 122 -8.99 -20.73 2.61
CA LYS A 122 -9.35 -20.20 1.29
C LYS A 122 -8.51 -19.00 0.85
N ASN A 123 -8.03 -18.18 1.80
CA ASN A 123 -7.23 -16.99 1.55
C ASN A 123 -5.81 -17.09 2.11
N THR A 124 -5.35 -18.31 2.42
CA THR A 124 -3.99 -18.59 2.89
C THR A 124 -3.29 -19.46 1.88
N PHE A 125 -2.06 -19.12 1.49
CA PHE A 125 -1.29 -19.81 0.45
C PHE A 125 0.15 -19.99 0.89
N CYS A 126 0.74 -21.13 0.58
CA CYS A 126 2.09 -21.49 0.99
C CYS A 126 2.96 -21.79 -0.23
N PHE A 127 4.02 -21.01 -0.42
CA PHE A 127 4.90 -21.06 -1.58
C PHE A 127 6.32 -21.42 -1.15
N ASP A 128 7.04 -22.05 -2.07
CA ASP A 128 8.47 -22.26 -1.96
C ASP A 128 9.19 -21.78 -3.22
N SER A 129 10.42 -21.32 -3.06
CA SER A 129 11.24 -20.81 -4.18
C SER A 129 12.49 -21.65 -4.45
N GLU A 130 12.74 -22.71 -3.67
CA GLU A 130 13.95 -23.53 -3.82
C GLU A 130 14.00 -24.27 -5.15
N ALA A 131 12.85 -24.61 -5.74
CA ALA A 131 12.79 -25.17 -7.09
C ALA A 131 13.40 -24.24 -8.15
N PHE A 132 13.28 -22.91 -8.00
CA PHE A 132 13.95 -21.96 -8.89
C PHE A 132 15.46 -21.94 -8.66
N ARG A 133 15.91 -22.03 -7.41
CA ARG A 133 17.34 -22.12 -7.09
C ARG A 133 17.96 -23.38 -7.66
N TYR A 134 17.23 -24.50 -7.60
CA TYR A 134 17.62 -25.75 -8.25
C TYR A 134 17.80 -25.57 -9.77
N LEU A 135 16.87 -24.91 -10.45
CA LEU A 135 16.99 -24.64 -11.90
C LEU A 135 18.23 -23.78 -12.23
N VAL A 136 18.53 -22.78 -11.40
CA VAL A 136 19.74 -21.95 -11.55
C VAL A 136 21.00 -22.79 -11.31
N ALA A 137 21.02 -23.62 -10.27
CA ALA A 137 22.16 -24.47 -9.95
C ALA A 137 22.46 -25.49 -11.06
N ILE A 138 21.44 -26.10 -11.65
CA ILE A 138 21.59 -26.99 -12.81
C ILE A 138 22.18 -26.23 -14.01
N LYS A 139 21.77 -24.98 -14.24
CA LYS A 139 22.33 -24.14 -15.30
C LYS A 139 23.82 -23.83 -15.08
N ASP A 140 24.24 -23.74 -13.82
CA ASP A 140 25.63 -23.53 -13.41
C ASP A 140 26.43 -24.85 -13.29
N ASN A 141 25.90 -25.97 -13.83
CA ASN A 141 26.51 -27.31 -13.81
C ASN A 141 26.75 -27.89 -12.41
N ILE A 142 25.93 -27.52 -11.43
CA ILE A 142 25.94 -28.16 -10.11
C ILE A 142 25.16 -29.48 -10.22
N GLU A 143 25.80 -30.59 -9.82
CA GLU A 143 25.18 -31.91 -9.80
C GLU A 143 24.37 -32.12 -8.52
N PHE A 144 23.23 -32.79 -8.66
CA PHE A 144 22.36 -33.20 -7.56
C PHE A 144 22.07 -34.69 -7.69
N ASN A 145 21.95 -35.38 -6.57
CA ASN A 145 21.56 -36.78 -6.54
C ASN A 145 20.05 -36.96 -6.85
N THR A 146 19.63 -38.21 -7.03
CA THR A 146 18.24 -38.55 -7.38
C THR A 146 17.23 -38.15 -6.30
N ILE A 147 17.62 -38.19 -5.02
CA ILE A 147 16.77 -37.82 -3.89
C ILE A 147 16.55 -36.31 -3.90
N GLU A 148 17.62 -35.52 -3.96
CA GLU A 148 17.57 -34.05 -4.01
C GLU A 148 16.70 -33.57 -5.18
N ARG A 149 16.89 -34.15 -6.37
CA ARG A 149 16.08 -33.84 -7.56
C ARG A 149 14.60 -34.12 -7.33
N SER A 150 14.26 -35.25 -6.73
CA SER A 150 12.88 -35.61 -6.42
C SER A 150 12.24 -34.61 -5.45
N GLU A 151 12.99 -34.13 -4.46
CA GLU A 151 12.49 -33.15 -3.51
C GLU A 151 12.21 -31.78 -4.16
N PHE A 152 13.11 -31.31 -5.03
CA PHE A 152 12.88 -30.06 -5.76
C PHE A 152 11.70 -30.15 -6.73
N GLU A 153 11.51 -31.30 -7.38
CA GLU A 153 10.36 -31.56 -8.24
C GLU A 153 9.04 -31.57 -7.44
N GLN A 154 9.03 -32.20 -6.26
CA GLN A 154 7.87 -32.19 -5.38
C GLN A 154 7.56 -30.76 -4.89
N SER A 155 8.59 -29.99 -4.52
CA SER A 155 8.42 -28.59 -4.11
C SER A 155 7.84 -27.73 -5.23
N TRP A 156 8.31 -27.92 -6.46
CA TRP A 156 7.77 -27.26 -7.66
C TRP A 156 6.29 -27.57 -7.85
N LYS A 157 5.92 -28.86 -7.86
CA LYS A 157 4.52 -29.31 -8.05
C LYS A 157 3.60 -28.70 -7.00
N ALA A 158 4.01 -28.69 -5.73
CA ALA A 158 3.25 -28.08 -4.65
C ALA A 158 3.07 -26.56 -4.85
N SER A 159 4.15 -25.85 -5.17
CA SER A 159 4.11 -24.39 -5.37
C SER A 159 3.30 -23.97 -6.60
N VAL A 160 3.32 -24.77 -7.68
CA VAL A 160 2.47 -24.56 -8.86
C VAL A 160 0.99 -24.74 -8.49
N ALA A 161 0.64 -25.84 -7.81
CA ALA A 161 -0.74 -26.08 -7.39
C ALA A 161 -1.27 -24.98 -6.44
N GLU A 162 -0.43 -24.48 -5.54
CA GLU A 162 -0.76 -23.34 -4.67
C GLU A 162 -0.91 -22.03 -5.46
N SER A 163 -0.10 -21.81 -6.50
CA SER A 163 -0.21 -20.67 -7.41
C SER A 163 -1.51 -20.70 -8.20
N ASP A 164 -1.92 -21.86 -8.71
CA ASP A 164 -3.21 -22.03 -9.39
C ASP A 164 -4.38 -21.75 -8.44
N ARG A 165 -4.29 -22.23 -7.19
CA ARG A 165 -5.31 -21.94 -6.16
C ARG A 165 -5.37 -20.44 -5.86
N PHE A 166 -4.22 -19.78 -5.76
CA PHE A 166 -4.12 -18.36 -5.50
C PHE A 166 -4.72 -17.54 -6.66
N LEU A 167 -4.39 -17.87 -7.90
CA LEU A 167 -4.95 -17.22 -9.09
C LEU A 167 -6.47 -17.38 -9.16
N LYS A 168 -6.98 -18.59 -8.89
CA LYS A 168 -8.42 -18.85 -8.83
C LYS A 168 -9.09 -17.99 -7.75
N CYS A 169 -8.51 -17.95 -6.55
CA CYS A 169 -9.01 -17.11 -5.45
C CYS A 169 -9.09 -15.64 -5.86
N LEU A 170 -8.05 -15.09 -6.49
CA LEU A 170 -8.06 -13.71 -6.97
C LEU A 170 -9.10 -13.45 -8.07
N CYS A 171 -9.30 -14.42 -8.97
CA CYS A 171 -10.29 -14.30 -10.05
C CYS A 171 -11.73 -14.33 -9.53
N ASP A 172 -11.99 -15.11 -8.47
CA ASP A 172 -13.31 -15.23 -7.85
C ASP A 172 -13.58 -14.10 -6.84
N GLN A 173 -12.53 -13.39 -6.42
CA GLN A 173 -12.61 -12.34 -5.41
C GLN A 173 -13.28 -11.07 -5.95
N SER A 174 -14.26 -10.56 -5.20
CA SER A 174 -14.93 -9.31 -5.55
C SER A 174 -13.97 -8.13 -5.47
N ALA A 175 -13.94 -7.33 -6.54
CA ALA A 175 -13.13 -6.12 -6.59
C ALA A 175 -13.55 -5.13 -5.49
N TYR A 176 -12.59 -4.67 -4.71
CA TYR A 176 -12.76 -3.58 -3.75
C TYR A 176 -12.62 -2.26 -4.49
N LYS A 177 -13.75 -1.61 -4.76
CA LYS A 177 -13.82 -0.40 -5.59
C LYS A 177 -13.74 0.87 -4.75
N ARG A 178 -13.03 1.86 -5.29
CA ARG A 178 -12.83 3.17 -4.68
C ARG A 178 -14.16 3.91 -4.42
N ASN A 179 -15.02 3.97 -5.43
CA ASN A 179 -16.24 4.78 -5.38
C ASN A 179 -17.34 4.25 -4.44
N ASP A 180 -17.26 2.98 -4.00
CA ASP A 180 -18.34 2.33 -3.24
C ASP A 180 -17.94 2.07 -1.78
N LYS A 181 -16.79 1.41 -1.56
CA LYS A 181 -16.41 0.86 -0.26
C LYS A 181 -15.23 1.57 0.39
N TRP A 182 -14.39 2.24 -0.41
CA TRP A 182 -13.14 2.89 -0.01
C TRP A 182 -13.39 4.31 0.52
N GLN A 183 -14.32 4.43 1.48
CA GLN A 183 -14.74 5.72 2.03
C GLN A 183 -14.11 5.95 3.40
N SER A 184 -12.79 6.09 3.43
CA SER A 184 -12.08 6.48 4.63
C SER A 184 -11.89 8.01 4.69
N ILE A 185 -12.02 8.58 5.89
CA ILE A 185 -11.59 9.95 6.18
C ILE A 185 -10.11 10.15 5.84
N ASN A 186 -9.28 9.12 6.07
CA ASN A 186 -7.86 9.20 5.75
C ASN A 186 -7.61 9.16 4.24
N ASP A 187 -8.39 8.42 3.45
CA ASP A 187 -8.32 8.51 1.98
C ASP A 187 -8.63 9.95 1.51
N ALA A 188 -9.68 10.58 2.07
CA ALA A 188 -9.99 11.97 1.77
C ALA A 188 -8.85 12.93 2.19
N GLN A 189 -8.22 12.72 3.35
CA GLN A 189 -7.07 13.51 3.77
C GLN A 189 -5.86 13.32 2.85
N PHE A 190 -5.57 12.08 2.44
CA PHE A 190 -4.50 11.77 1.48
C PHE A 190 -4.75 12.44 0.13
N GLN A 191 -5.98 12.40 -0.39
CA GLN A 191 -6.35 13.10 -1.62
C GLN A 191 -6.19 14.62 -1.50
N ILE A 192 -6.63 15.22 -0.37
CA ILE A 192 -6.42 16.65 -0.12
C ILE A 192 -4.92 16.97 -0.13
N HIS A 193 -4.12 16.17 0.57
CA HIS A 193 -2.68 16.39 0.65
C HIS A 193 -1.99 16.26 -0.72
N SER A 194 -2.35 15.24 -1.51
CA SER A 194 -1.78 15.02 -2.84
C SER A 194 -2.14 16.14 -3.82
N MET A 195 -3.27 16.82 -3.64
CA MET A 195 -3.67 18.00 -4.43
C MET A 195 -2.92 19.29 -4.09
N ILE A 196 -2.32 19.42 -2.90
CA ILE A 196 -1.65 20.66 -2.47
C ILE A 196 -0.57 21.06 -3.46
N ARG A 197 0.30 20.12 -3.86
CA ARG A 197 1.42 20.41 -4.76
C ARG A 197 0.95 20.83 -6.17
N PRO A 198 0.06 20.09 -6.86
CA PRO A 198 -0.53 20.53 -8.12
C PRO A 198 -1.17 21.92 -8.06
N ILE A 199 -1.92 22.22 -6.99
CA ILE A 199 -2.56 23.54 -6.80
C ILE A 199 -1.49 24.63 -6.66
N LEU A 200 -0.48 24.43 -5.82
CA LEU A 200 0.61 25.39 -5.64
C LEU A 200 1.40 25.62 -6.94
N GLU A 201 1.61 24.58 -7.74
CA GLU A 201 2.24 24.68 -9.06
C GLU A 201 1.38 25.45 -10.06
N ALA A 202 0.07 25.18 -10.10
CA ALA A 202 -0.87 25.94 -10.93
C ALA A 202 -0.89 27.42 -10.52
N MET A 203 -0.98 27.71 -9.21
CA MET A 203 -0.90 29.07 -8.68
C MET A 203 0.42 29.75 -9.06
N ARG A 204 1.55 29.05 -8.93
CA ARG A 204 2.87 29.55 -9.33
C ARG A 204 2.92 29.90 -10.81
N ASN A 205 2.35 29.05 -11.67
CA ASN A 205 2.30 29.28 -13.12
C ASN A 205 1.40 30.47 -13.48
N ILE A 206 0.24 30.61 -12.83
CA ILE A 206 -0.64 31.77 -13.00
C ILE A 206 0.09 33.05 -12.61
N LEU A 207 0.72 33.08 -11.43
CA LEU A 207 1.49 34.22 -10.96
C LEU A 207 2.67 34.56 -11.89
N ARG A 208 3.40 33.55 -12.38
CA ARG A 208 4.45 33.74 -13.39
C ARG A 208 3.93 34.33 -14.69
N ASN A 209 2.76 33.90 -15.18
CA ASN A 209 2.19 34.45 -16.42
C ASN A 209 1.78 35.92 -16.24
N ILE A 210 1.18 36.27 -15.11
CA ILE A 210 0.81 37.66 -14.78
C ILE A 210 2.06 38.54 -14.70
N ILE A 211 3.12 38.08 -14.04
CA ILE A 211 4.37 38.83 -13.86
C ILE A 211 5.24 38.82 -15.12
N SER A 212 5.16 37.80 -15.98
CA SER A 212 5.89 37.83 -17.26
C SER A 212 5.35 38.91 -18.20
N TYR A 213 4.13 39.40 -17.94
CA TYR A 213 3.58 40.59 -18.55
C TYR A 213 4.21 41.89 -18.01
N ASP A 214 4.85 41.84 -16.83
CA ASP A 214 5.39 42.96 -16.05
C ASP A 214 6.87 42.70 -15.64
N ARG A 215 7.79 43.08 -16.51
CA ARG A 215 9.21 42.62 -16.55
C ARG A 215 9.96 42.70 -15.19
N ASN A 216 10.63 41.59 -14.80
CA ASN A 216 11.76 41.44 -13.84
C ASN A 216 11.55 40.92 -12.40
N LEU A 217 10.64 39.97 -12.12
CA LEU A 217 10.54 39.37 -10.76
C LEU A 217 10.52 37.82 -10.76
N SER A 218 11.25 37.20 -9.82
CA SER A 218 11.22 35.76 -9.53
C SER A 218 10.53 35.47 -8.19
N ILE A 219 9.58 34.53 -8.15
CA ILE A 219 8.87 34.13 -6.92
C ILE A 219 9.27 32.72 -6.48
N ASN A 220 9.47 32.56 -5.17
CA ASN A 220 9.66 31.28 -4.50
C ASN A 220 8.46 31.05 -3.54
N ILE A 221 7.74 29.93 -3.70
CA ILE A 221 6.58 29.57 -2.87
C ILE A 221 6.95 28.31 -2.08
N SER A 222 6.91 28.41 -0.75
CA SER A 222 7.18 27.29 0.15
C SER A 222 5.95 27.01 1.01
N PRO A 223 5.45 25.75 1.07
CA PRO A 223 4.36 25.39 1.96
C PRO A 223 4.81 25.55 3.43
N LYS A 224 3.99 26.20 4.25
CA LYS A 224 4.14 26.20 5.71
C LYS A 224 3.08 25.30 6.31
N HIS A 225 3.51 24.27 7.02
CA HIS A 225 2.62 23.51 7.90
C HIS A 225 2.20 24.42 9.06
N VAL A 226 0.90 24.67 9.20
CA VAL A 226 0.36 25.40 10.34
C VAL A 226 -0.01 24.37 11.41
N THR A 227 0.85 24.24 12.42
CA THR A 227 0.76 23.22 13.48
C THR A 227 -0.21 23.59 14.62
N SER A 228 -0.66 24.84 14.69
CA SER A 228 -1.74 25.26 15.58
C SER A 228 -3.05 25.27 14.81
N LEU A 229 -4.17 24.88 15.44
CA LEU A 229 -5.53 25.22 15.00
C LEU A 229 -5.70 26.75 14.94
N SER A 230 -5.09 27.40 13.96
CA SER A 230 -5.37 28.79 13.63
C SER A 230 -6.70 28.78 12.86
N MET A 231 -7.80 28.72 13.61
CA MET A 231 -9.11 28.89 13.02
C MET A 231 -9.18 30.27 12.37
N LEU A 232 -9.64 30.31 11.12
CA LEU A 232 -10.07 31.53 10.47
C LEU A 232 -11.01 32.30 11.43
N CYS A 233 -10.62 33.51 11.85
CA CYS A 233 -11.47 34.33 12.71
C CYS A 233 -12.69 34.81 11.91
N TYR A 234 -13.88 34.29 12.19
CA TYR A 234 -15.13 34.78 11.58
C TYR A 234 -15.76 35.95 12.36
N ARG A 235 -15.23 36.27 13.55
CA ARG A 235 -15.73 37.38 14.40
C ARG A 235 -15.07 38.72 14.11
N CYS A 236 -13.90 38.70 13.48
CA CYS A 236 -13.13 39.89 13.15
C CYS A 236 -13.76 40.55 11.91
N GLY A 237 -13.88 41.88 11.91
CA GLY A 237 -14.40 42.61 10.76
C GLY A 237 -13.51 42.38 9.54
N ARG A 238 -14.01 41.65 8.54
CA ARG A 238 -13.30 41.35 7.31
C ARG A 238 -13.58 42.46 6.31
N ASN A 239 -12.66 43.41 6.19
CA ASN A 239 -12.73 44.40 5.14
C ASN A 239 -12.00 43.84 3.92
N PRO A 240 -12.71 43.50 2.82
CA PRO A 240 -12.05 43.08 1.59
C PRO A 240 -11.26 44.25 1.02
N GLU A 241 -10.00 44.01 0.69
CA GLU A 241 -9.16 44.98 -0.01
C GLU A 241 -9.25 44.72 -1.51
N LYS A 242 -9.45 45.78 -2.30
CA LYS A 242 -9.42 45.68 -3.76
C LYS A 242 -7.97 45.72 -4.23
N ILE A 243 -7.49 44.63 -4.81
CA ILE A 243 -6.18 44.52 -5.44
C ILE A 243 -6.42 44.22 -6.92
N ASN A 244 -6.21 45.24 -7.76
CA ASN A 244 -6.58 45.25 -9.18
C ASN A 244 -8.07 44.91 -9.38
N GLU A 245 -8.40 43.85 -10.12
CA GLU A 245 -9.78 43.41 -10.40
C GLU A 245 -10.36 42.49 -9.31
N PHE A 246 -9.58 42.12 -8.29
CA PHE A 246 -9.98 41.15 -7.29
C PHE A 246 -10.17 41.80 -5.91
N TRP A 247 -11.18 41.32 -5.19
CA TRP A 247 -11.37 41.62 -3.77
C TRP A 247 -10.74 40.50 -2.95
N ILE A 248 -9.71 40.83 -2.18
CA ILE A 248 -8.95 39.89 -1.37
C ILE A 248 -9.29 40.14 0.09
N ILE A 249 -9.69 39.08 0.79
CA ILE A 249 -9.88 39.10 2.24
C ILE A 249 -8.61 38.52 2.86
N LYS A 250 -7.92 39.31 3.69
CA LYS A 250 -6.74 38.83 4.43
C LYS A 250 -7.20 38.00 5.62
N ASP A 251 -6.65 36.80 5.75
CA ASP A 251 -6.89 35.97 6.92
C ASP A 251 -6.11 36.54 8.11
N HIS A 252 -6.84 36.91 9.15
CA HIS A 252 -6.25 37.24 10.45
C HIS A 252 -6.08 35.95 11.25
N LEU A 253 -4.84 35.48 11.33
CA LEU A 253 -4.47 34.37 12.21
C LEU A 253 -4.36 34.90 13.64
N HIS A 254 -5.16 34.34 14.55
CA HIS A 254 -4.93 34.53 15.98
C HIS A 254 -4.10 33.36 16.51
N SER A 255 -3.07 33.68 17.29
CA SER A 255 -2.60 32.75 18.30
C SER A 255 -3.73 32.56 19.32
N SER A 256 -4.17 31.31 19.50
CA SER A 256 -5.04 30.94 20.61
C SER A 256 -4.44 31.35 21.94
#